data_AF-A0A7V1N353-F1
#
_entry.id   AF-A0A7V1N353-F1
#
_cell.length_a   1.000
_cell.length_b   1.000
_cell.length_c   1.000
_cell.angle_alpha   90.00
_cell.angle_beta   90.00
_cell.angle_gamma   90.00
#
_symmetry.space_group_name_H-M   'P 1'
#
loop_
_entity.id
_entity.type
_entity.pdbx_description
1 polymer ?
#
loop_
_entity_poly.entity_id
_entity_poly.type
_entity_poly.pdbx_seq_one_letter_code
_entity_poly.pdbx_strand_id
1 'polypeptide(L)' 'MKYLFGPVPSRRLGHSLGIDLIPFKTCTYDCIYCELGRTTHL' A
#
# COMPACT_ATOMS: atom_id res chain seq x y z
N MET A 1 12.91 1.98 -3.98
CA MET A 1 12.34 0.76 -3.37
C MET A 1 10.96 1.02 -2.72
N LYS A 2 10.10 1.86 -3.32
CA LYS A 2 8.79 2.20 -2.74
C LYS A 2 7.64 1.33 -3.26
N TYR A 3 7.90 0.62 -4.36
CA TYR A 3 6.95 -0.21 -5.10
C TYR A 3 7.21 -1.70 -4.94
N LEU A 4 8.17 -2.07 -4.09
CA LEU A 4 8.66 -3.44 -3.96
C LEU A 4 8.37 -3.87 -2.53
N PHE A 5 7.58 -4.93 -2.34
CA PHE A 5 7.24 -5.41 -1.01
C PHE A 5 7.73 -6.83 -0.79
N GLY A 6 8.58 -6.96 0.24
CA GLY A 6 9.00 -8.20 0.89
C GLY A 6 9.71 -9.24 0.02
N PRO A 7 10.35 -10.21 0.67
CA PRO A 7 10.38 -11.60 0.23
C PRO A 7 9.22 -12.35 0.90
N VAL A 8 8.08 -12.44 0.22
CA VAL A 8 6.89 -13.15 0.72
C VAL A 8 7.11 -14.66 0.57
N PRO A 9 6.92 -15.47 1.63
CA PRO A 9 7.08 -16.91 1.53
C PRO A 9 6.05 -17.46 0.53
N SER A 10 6.53 -18.05 -0.55
CA SER A 10 5.71 -18.65 -1.59
C SER A 10 5.83 -20.17 -1.49
N ARG A 11 4.68 -20.85 -1.38
CA ARG A 11 4.64 -22.31 -1.34
C ARG A 11 5.19 -22.99 -2.62
N ARG A 12 5.26 -22.27 -3.75
CA ARG A 12 5.78 -22.79 -5.03
C ARG A 12 7.22 -22.38 -5.32
N LEU A 13 7.63 -21.18 -4.90
CA LEU A 13 8.90 -20.55 -5.30
C LEU A 13 9.86 -20.30 -4.12
N GLY A 14 9.47 -20.67 -2.89
CA GLY A 14 10.23 -20.36 -1.67
C GLY A 14 10.01 -18.91 -1.24
N HIS A 15 10.52 -17.95 -2.03
CA HIS A 15 10.34 -16.51 -1.79
C HIS A 15 9.93 -15.79 -3.06
N SER A 16 8.90 -14.96 -2.96
CA SER A 16 8.42 -14.10 -4.04
C SER A 16 8.53 -12.63 -3.64
N LEU A 17 8.93 -11.81 -4.59
CA LEU A 17 9.00 -10.37 -4.45
C LEU A 17 7.75 -9.76 -5.08
N GLY A 18 6.99 -9.00 -4.29
CA GLY A 18 5.81 -8.31 -4.78
C GLY A 18 6.16 -6.94 -5.37
N ILE A 19 5.43 -6.53 -6.42
CA ILE A 19 5.51 -5.18 -6.97
C ILE A 19 4.12 -4.55 -6.87
N ASP A 20 4.01 -3.41 -6.19
CA ASP A 20 2.81 -2.59 -6.14
C ASP A 20 3.08 -1.26 -6.85
N LEU A 21 2.35 -1.01 -7.93
CA LEU A 21 2.45 0.21 -8.73
C LEU A 21 1.37 1.23 -8.37
N ILE A 22 0.43 0.87 -7.49
CA ILE A 22 -0.70 1.71 -7.16
C ILE A 22 -0.22 2.83 -6.22
N PRO A 23 -0.44 4.11 -6.58
CA PRO A 23 -0.11 5.21 -5.69
C PRO A 23 -1.00 5.20 -4.44
N PHE A 24 -0.58 5.92 -3.40
CA PHE A 24 -1.39 6.07 -2.21
C PHE A 24 -2.78 6.64 -2.57
N LYS A 25 -3.83 6.05 -2.00
CA LYS A 25 -5.21 6.44 -2.31
C LYS A 25 -5.52 7.82 -1.71
N THR A 26 -6.38 8.57 -2.39
CA THR A 26 -6.90 9.85 -1.89
C THR A 26 -8.40 9.72 -1.65
N CYS A 27 -8.88 10.10 -0.47
CA CYS A 27 -10.31 10.18 -0.15
C CYS A 27 -10.77 11.64 -0.27
N THR A 28 -11.94 11.87 -0.84
CA THR A 28 -12.56 13.20 -0.98
C THR A 28 -13.49 13.55 0.18
N TYR A 29 -13.62 12.66 1.17
CA TYR A 29 -14.55 12.81 2.28
C TYR A 29 -13.83 13.19 3.57
N ASP A 30 -14.39 14.15 4.32
CA ASP A 30 -13.88 14.56 5.62
C ASP A 30 -14.52 13.73 6.73
N CYS A 31 -13.91 12.58 7.05
CA CYS A 31 -14.42 11.61 8.01
C CYS A 31 -13.38 11.27 9.08
N ILE A 32 -13.82 11.25 10.34
CA ILE A 32 -13.01 10.89 11.51
C ILE A 32 -12.56 9.42 11.51
N TYR A 33 -13.17 8.57 10.69
CA TYR A 33 -12.90 7.13 10.57
C TYR A 33 -12.27 6.76 9.22
N CYS A 34 -11.54 7.68 8.58
CA CYS A 34 -10.92 7.39 7.29
C CYS A 34 -9.85 6.28 7.42
N GLU A 35 -10.00 5.20 6.66
CA GLU A 35 -9.00 4.10 6.58
C GLU A 35 -7.65 4.58 6.05
N LEU A 36 -7.63 5.71 5.32
CA LEU A 36 -6.42 6.32 4.77
C LEU A 36 -5.74 7.27 5.76
N GLY A 37 -6.37 7.56 6.91
CA GLY A 37 -5.84 8.48 7.91
C GLY A 37 -6.10 9.97 7.61
N ARG A 38 -5.31 10.85 8.22
CA ARG A 38 -5.46 12.31 8.11
C ARG A 38 -4.91 12.85 6.79
N THR A 39 -5.57 13.87 6.24
CA THR A 39 -5.14 14.61 5.05
C THR A 39 -3.77 15.26 5.27
N THR A 40 -2.83 15.03 4.36
CA THR A 40 -1.44 15.53 4.46
C THR A 40 -1.15 16.75 3.59
N HIS A 41 -2.06 17.11 2.67
CA HIS A 41 -1.95 18.26 1.78
C HIS A 41 -3.35 18.78 1.43
N LEU A 42 -3.54 20.11 1.44
CA LEU A 42 -4.80 20.78 1.08
C LEU A 42 -4.78 21.26 -0.37
#